data_AF-A0A661QZ42-F1
#
_entry.id   AF-A0A661QZ42-F1
#
_cell.length_a   1.000
_cell.length_b   1.000
_cell.length_c   1.000
_cell.angle_alpha   90.00
_cell.angle_beta   90.00
_cell.angle_gamma   90.00
#
_symmetry.space_group_name_H-M   'P 1'
#
loop_
_entity.id
_entity.type
_entity.pdbx_description
1 polymer ?
#
loop_
_entity_poly.entity_id
_entity_poly.type
_entity_poly.pdbx_seq_one_letter_code
_entity_poly.pdbx_strand_id
1 'polypeptide(L)'
;ARDAEGNLTQSAINTVIVAGGEECSGEETDQVETGTGWSLLCSRISFNAADKLSNADKFVSAWKWENGGWAVYLSGGGTQAYAESKGFAVLSTINPGEGFWVNSVGSETLSISGTPATGSLSLTQGWNLAGLKSDQGKSITDLISGNETIIVSVWKWQDGGWAVYLPGEDDGGAAYAAGKGFSPLGDVNPGEGFWVNATQQTTLP
;
A
#
# COMPACT_ATOMS: atom_id res chain seq x y z
N ALA A 1 33.69 38.16 -14.42
CA ALA A 1 35.01 38.60 -14.90
C ALA A 1 36.02 38.39 -13.77
N ARG A 2 37.32 38.23 -14.06
CA ARG A 2 38.37 38.17 -13.02
C ARG A 2 39.07 39.52 -12.92
N ASP A 3 39.46 39.92 -11.73
CA ASP A 3 40.27 41.14 -11.54
C ASP A 3 41.73 40.94 -11.96
N ALA A 4 42.53 42.01 -11.87
CA ALA A 4 43.93 42.01 -12.29
C ALA A 4 44.84 41.09 -11.45
N GLU A 5 44.37 40.61 -10.28
CA GLU A 5 45.05 39.60 -9.47
C GLU A 5 44.48 38.16 -9.63
N GLY A 6 43.53 37.96 -10.55
CA GLY A 6 43.05 36.64 -10.95
C GLY A 6 41.97 36.03 -10.06
N ASN A 7 41.37 36.79 -9.14
CA ASN A 7 40.25 36.33 -8.31
C ASN A 7 38.92 36.46 -9.06
N LEU A 8 37.99 35.53 -8.78
CA LEU A 8 36.63 35.58 -9.33
C LEU A 8 35.84 36.66 -8.59
N THR A 9 35.46 37.74 -9.28
CA THR A 9 34.50 38.71 -8.76
C THR A 9 33.08 38.26 -9.12
N GLN A 10 32.23 38.08 -8.10
CA GLN A 10 30.82 37.72 -8.26
C GLN A 10 30.11 38.88 -8.97
N SER A 11 29.71 38.66 -10.23
CA SER A 11 28.97 39.65 -11.03
C SER A 11 27.66 39.04 -11.53
N ALA A 12 26.58 39.72 -11.16
CA ALA A 12 25.21 39.70 -11.67
C ALA A 12 24.53 38.34 -11.88
N ILE A 13 23.54 38.10 -11.04
CA ILE A 13 22.45 37.13 -11.19
C ILE A 13 21.72 37.43 -12.51
N ASN A 14 21.77 36.50 -13.46
CA ASN A 14 20.85 36.49 -14.60
C ASN A 14 19.79 35.44 -14.29
N THR A 15 18.65 35.88 -13.76
CA THR A 15 17.47 35.04 -13.57
C THR A 15 16.92 34.66 -14.93
N VAL A 16 17.20 33.45 -15.39
CA VAL A 16 16.44 32.83 -16.48
C VAL A 16 15.18 32.25 -15.83
N ILE A 17 14.04 32.91 -16.04
CA ILE A 17 12.73 32.31 -15.76
C ILE A 17 12.48 31.30 -16.88
N VAL A 18 12.71 30.02 -16.61
CA VAL A 18 12.14 28.95 -17.45
C VAL A 18 10.73 28.73 -16.94
N ALA A 19 9.75 29.32 -17.62
CA ALA A 19 8.35 28.94 -17.49
C ALA A 19 8.14 27.61 -18.22
N GLY A 20 7.61 26.62 -17.50
CA GLY A 20 7.29 25.30 -18.05
C GLY A 20 8.21 24.20 -17.54
N GLY A 21 8.17 23.95 -16.23
CA GLY A 21 8.57 22.64 -15.73
C GLY A 21 7.44 21.66 -16.02
N GLU A 22 7.60 20.83 -17.04
CA GLU A 22 6.99 19.50 -16.98
C GLU A 22 7.48 18.90 -15.65
N GLU A 23 6.57 18.56 -14.75
CA GLU A 23 6.94 17.81 -13.55
C GLU A 23 7.56 16.50 -14.06
N CYS A 24 8.89 16.40 -13.97
CA CYS A 24 9.56 15.11 -14.09
C CYS A 24 8.97 14.24 -12.98
N SER A 25 7.97 13.42 -13.31
CA SER A 25 7.49 12.37 -12.44
C SER A 25 8.65 11.39 -12.29
N GLY A 26 9.48 11.61 -11.26
CA GLY A 26 10.68 10.82 -11.03
C GLY A 26 10.29 9.35 -10.87
N GLU A 27 11.01 8.47 -11.56
CA GLU A 27 10.93 7.05 -11.25
C GLU A 27 11.47 6.85 -9.84
N GLU A 28 10.66 6.26 -8.97
CA GLU A 28 11.06 5.82 -7.64
C GLU A 28 11.14 4.30 -7.61
N THR A 29 11.74 3.76 -6.55
CA THR A 29 11.70 2.34 -6.25
C THR A 29 11.16 2.14 -4.85
N ASP A 30 9.98 1.52 -4.75
CA ASP A 30 9.43 1.02 -3.50
C ASP A 30 10.04 -0.35 -3.20
N GLN A 31 10.46 -0.54 -1.95
CA GLN A 31 10.91 -1.82 -1.41
C GLN A 31 9.83 -2.35 -0.47
N VAL A 32 9.24 -3.49 -0.80
CA VAL A 32 8.20 -4.12 0.01
C VAL A 32 8.71 -5.46 0.52
N GLU A 33 8.75 -5.62 1.84
CA GLU A 33 9.25 -6.83 2.49
C GLU A 33 8.12 -7.85 2.67
N THR A 34 8.42 -9.12 2.41
CA THR A 34 7.57 -10.25 2.75
C THR A 34 8.28 -11.11 3.78
N GLY A 35 7.53 -11.66 4.74
CA GLY A 35 8.00 -12.73 5.61
C GLY A 35 7.65 -14.10 5.05
N THR A 36 8.16 -15.15 5.68
CA THR A 36 7.69 -16.52 5.42
C THR A 36 6.19 -16.64 5.73
N GLY A 37 5.42 -17.20 4.80
CA GLY A 37 3.97 -17.30 4.90
C GLY A 37 3.27 -16.02 4.46
N TRP A 38 2.18 -15.66 5.16
CA TRP A 38 1.30 -14.57 4.76
C TRP A 38 1.80 -13.20 5.19
N SER A 39 1.92 -12.30 4.22
CA SER A 39 2.19 -10.87 4.39
C SER A 39 1.06 -10.05 3.78
N LEU A 40 0.58 -9.02 4.48
CA LEU A 40 -0.43 -8.08 4.00
C LEU A 40 0.25 -6.76 3.63
N LEU A 41 0.22 -6.42 2.35
CA LEU A 41 1.12 -5.45 1.74
C LEU A 41 0.39 -4.43 0.87
N CYS A 42 1.09 -3.37 0.50
CA CYS A 42 0.68 -2.44 -0.53
C CYS A 42 1.90 -1.86 -1.27
N SER A 43 1.66 -1.09 -2.34
CA SER A 43 2.69 -0.27 -2.99
C SER A 43 2.09 1.02 -3.50
N ARG A 44 2.90 2.07 -3.61
CA ARG A 44 2.51 3.33 -4.26
C ARG A 44 2.75 3.29 -5.76
N ILE A 45 3.42 2.25 -6.27
CA ILE A 45 3.73 2.07 -7.68
C ILE A 45 2.90 0.90 -8.21
N SER A 46 2.27 1.10 -9.37
CA SER A 46 1.53 0.02 -10.04
C SER A 46 2.50 -1.03 -10.59
N PHE A 47 2.17 -2.31 -10.45
CA PHE A 47 2.97 -3.39 -11.05
C PHE A 47 2.11 -4.59 -11.46
N ASN A 48 2.64 -5.39 -12.39
CA ASN A 48 2.05 -6.66 -12.76
C ASN A 48 2.54 -7.77 -11.83
N ALA A 49 1.61 -8.58 -11.31
CA ALA A 49 1.91 -9.69 -10.41
C ALA A 49 2.85 -10.72 -11.07
N ALA A 50 2.71 -10.99 -12.36
CA ALA A 50 3.56 -11.95 -13.07
C ALA A 50 5.03 -11.50 -13.15
N ASP A 51 5.27 -10.19 -13.21
CA ASP A 51 6.63 -9.64 -13.30
C ASP A 51 7.39 -9.73 -11.98
N LYS A 52 6.66 -9.68 -10.85
CA LYS A 52 7.27 -9.59 -9.51
C LYS A 52 7.14 -10.86 -8.68
N LEU A 53 6.12 -11.69 -8.92
CA LEU A 53 5.72 -12.80 -8.04
C LEU A 53 5.77 -14.17 -8.74
N SER A 54 6.35 -14.27 -9.93
CA SER A 54 6.39 -15.53 -10.72
C SER A 54 7.35 -16.60 -10.22
N ASN A 55 8.35 -16.25 -9.41
CA ASN A 55 9.32 -17.21 -8.90
C ASN A 55 8.69 -18.13 -7.83
N ALA A 56 8.40 -19.38 -8.21
CA ALA A 56 7.76 -20.38 -7.36
C ALA A 56 8.63 -20.88 -6.19
N ASP A 57 9.96 -20.68 -6.25
CA ASP A 57 10.85 -21.00 -5.12
C ASP A 57 10.73 -19.96 -3.99
N LYS A 58 10.17 -18.78 -4.31
CA LYS A 58 10.06 -17.62 -3.42
C LYS A 58 8.63 -17.35 -2.98
N PHE A 59 7.69 -17.48 -3.90
CA PHE A 59 6.29 -17.14 -3.71
C PHE A 59 5.40 -18.34 -4.01
N VAL A 60 4.28 -18.44 -3.30
CA VAL A 60 3.25 -19.45 -3.51
C VAL A 60 2.07 -18.84 -4.26
N SER A 61 1.57 -17.71 -3.77
CA SER A 61 0.41 -17.04 -4.36
C SER A 61 0.29 -15.60 -3.89
N ALA A 62 -0.41 -14.79 -4.67
CA ALA A 62 -0.81 -13.44 -4.30
C ALA A 62 -2.31 -13.22 -4.52
N TRP A 63 -2.91 -12.40 -3.66
CA TRP A 63 -4.35 -12.21 -3.62
C TRP A 63 -4.70 -10.75 -3.45
N LYS A 64 -5.73 -10.30 -4.17
CA LYS A 64 -6.28 -8.96 -4.05
C LYS A 64 -7.79 -9.05 -3.89
N TRP A 65 -8.36 -8.16 -3.09
CA TRP A 65 -9.80 -8.02 -3.01
C TRP A 65 -10.25 -6.88 -3.93
N GLU A 66 -11.06 -7.20 -4.93
CA GLU A 66 -11.59 -6.24 -5.88
C GLU A 66 -13.02 -6.61 -6.29
N ASN A 67 -13.86 -5.60 -6.55
CA ASN A 67 -15.22 -5.80 -7.05
C ASN A 67 -16.06 -6.78 -6.21
N GLY A 68 -15.85 -6.81 -4.89
CA GLY A 68 -16.56 -7.70 -3.96
C GLY A 68 -16.14 -9.17 -4.01
N GLY A 69 -14.99 -9.48 -4.62
CA GLY A 69 -14.46 -10.83 -4.73
C GLY A 69 -12.94 -10.90 -4.67
N TRP A 70 -12.42 -12.13 -4.64
CA TRP A 70 -10.98 -12.39 -4.65
C TRP A 70 -10.47 -12.51 -6.09
N ALA A 71 -9.36 -11.81 -6.35
CA ALA A 71 -8.48 -12.03 -7.49
C ALA A 71 -7.22 -12.76 -7.02
N VAL A 72 -6.77 -13.78 -7.76
CA VAL A 72 -5.63 -14.63 -7.39
C VAL A 72 -4.58 -14.71 -8.48
N TYR A 73 -3.33 -14.76 -8.05
CA TYR A 73 -2.16 -15.11 -8.85
C TYR A 73 -1.43 -16.29 -8.19
N LEU A 74 -1.15 -17.35 -8.93
CA LEU A 74 -0.37 -18.49 -8.44
C LEU A 74 1.03 -18.48 -9.05
N SER A 75 2.04 -18.57 -8.18
CA SER A 75 3.43 -18.68 -8.57
C SER A 75 3.68 -20.12 -9.07
N GLY A 76 4.31 -20.26 -10.24
CA GLY A 76 4.49 -21.57 -10.89
C GLY A 76 3.40 -21.95 -11.90
N GLY A 77 2.40 -21.09 -12.13
CA GLY A 77 1.40 -21.23 -13.19
C GLY A 77 0.07 -21.85 -12.74
N GLY A 78 -0.82 -22.11 -13.70
CA GLY A 78 -2.16 -22.66 -13.43
C GLY A 78 -3.19 -21.65 -12.90
N THR A 79 -2.84 -20.36 -12.79
CA THR A 79 -3.70 -19.30 -12.26
C THR A 79 -5.08 -19.26 -12.92
N GLN A 80 -5.15 -19.29 -14.26
CA GLN A 80 -6.43 -19.22 -14.99
C GLN A 80 -7.37 -20.36 -14.59
N ALA A 81 -6.91 -21.60 -14.72
CA ALA A 81 -7.72 -22.79 -14.43
C ALA A 81 -8.14 -22.84 -12.96
N TYR A 82 -7.24 -22.46 -12.04
CA TYR A 82 -7.57 -22.38 -10.62
C TYR A 82 -8.63 -21.33 -10.34
N ALA A 83 -8.45 -20.11 -10.84
CA ALA A 83 -9.38 -19.00 -10.65
C ALA A 83 -10.78 -19.35 -11.20
N GLU A 84 -10.85 -19.88 -12.42
CA GLU A 84 -12.10 -20.36 -13.03
C GLU A 84 -12.79 -21.43 -12.18
N SER A 85 -12.03 -22.43 -11.70
CA SER A 85 -12.59 -23.53 -10.89
C SER A 85 -13.15 -23.09 -9.54
N LYS A 86 -12.70 -21.94 -9.02
CA LYS A 86 -13.10 -21.39 -7.71
C LYS A 86 -14.03 -20.18 -7.81
N GLY A 87 -14.27 -19.66 -9.02
CA GLY A 87 -15.01 -18.41 -9.21
C GLY A 87 -14.24 -17.18 -8.75
N PHE A 88 -12.91 -17.21 -8.78
CA PHE A 88 -12.05 -16.06 -8.52
C PHE A 88 -11.70 -15.32 -9.81
N ALA A 89 -11.36 -14.04 -9.69
CA ALA A 89 -10.73 -13.31 -10.77
C ALA A 89 -9.24 -13.68 -10.88
N VAL A 90 -8.64 -13.40 -12.03
CA VAL A 90 -7.18 -13.52 -12.21
C VAL A 90 -6.53 -12.20 -11.81
N LEU A 91 -5.64 -12.24 -10.84
CA LEU A 91 -4.87 -11.06 -10.43
C LEU A 91 -3.76 -10.79 -11.46
N SER A 92 -3.90 -9.70 -12.19
CA SER A 92 -2.92 -9.22 -13.16
C SER A 92 -2.13 -8.03 -12.61
N THR A 93 -2.83 -6.97 -12.24
CA THR A 93 -2.23 -5.69 -11.81
C THR A 93 -2.63 -5.36 -10.39
N ILE A 94 -1.65 -4.87 -9.62
CA ILE A 94 -1.83 -4.23 -8.34
C ILE A 94 -1.60 -2.73 -8.55
N ASN A 95 -2.60 -1.92 -8.21
CA ASN A 95 -2.55 -0.47 -8.36
C ASN A 95 -2.25 0.23 -7.02
N PRO A 96 -1.75 1.47 -7.08
CA PRO A 96 -1.55 2.26 -5.87
C PRO A 96 -2.84 2.48 -5.09
N GLY A 97 -2.76 2.32 -3.78
CA GLY A 97 -3.91 2.40 -2.88
C GLY A 97 -4.66 1.08 -2.69
N GLU A 98 -4.35 0.06 -3.47
CA GLU A 98 -4.84 -1.31 -3.26
C GLU A 98 -3.91 -2.04 -2.29
N GLY A 99 -4.49 -2.75 -1.32
CA GLY A 99 -3.75 -3.73 -0.55
C GLY A 99 -3.77 -5.09 -1.27
N PHE A 100 -2.81 -5.95 -0.93
CA PHE A 100 -2.73 -7.31 -1.43
C PHE A 100 -2.07 -8.24 -0.42
N TRP A 101 -2.41 -9.51 -0.50
CA TRP A 101 -1.75 -10.57 0.26
C TRP A 101 -0.71 -11.26 -0.60
N VAL A 102 0.43 -11.61 0.00
CA VAL A 102 1.41 -12.53 -0.59
C VAL A 102 1.65 -13.66 0.39
N ASN A 103 1.65 -14.89 -0.13
CA ASN A 103 2.15 -16.06 0.59
C ASN A 103 3.53 -16.40 0.04
N SER A 104 4.56 -16.25 0.86
CA SER A 104 5.95 -16.49 0.48
C SER A 104 6.50 -17.78 1.11
N VAL A 105 7.41 -18.44 0.40
CA VAL A 105 8.15 -19.61 0.89
C VAL A 105 9.19 -19.20 1.93
N GLY A 106 9.78 -18.02 1.78
CA GLY A 106 10.74 -17.42 2.70
C GLY A 106 10.61 -15.89 2.71
N SER A 107 11.42 -15.23 3.54
CA SER A 107 11.48 -13.76 3.53
C SER A 107 12.10 -13.25 2.23
N GLU A 108 11.42 -12.32 1.58
CA GLU A 108 11.84 -11.74 0.31
C GLU A 108 11.63 -10.23 0.29
N THR A 109 12.44 -9.52 -0.49
CA THR A 109 12.26 -8.09 -0.76
C THR A 109 11.83 -7.90 -2.21
N LEU A 110 10.68 -7.25 -2.40
CA LEU A 110 10.12 -6.90 -3.70
C LEU A 110 10.58 -5.48 -4.08
N SER A 111 11.42 -5.38 -5.12
CA SER A 111 11.80 -4.11 -5.73
C SER A 111 10.79 -3.73 -6.83
N ILE A 112 10.00 -2.69 -6.59
CA ILE A 112 8.99 -2.20 -7.53
C ILE A 112 9.39 -0.79 -7.96
N SER A 113 9.68 -0.61 -9.25
CA SER A 113 10.13 0.66 -9.81
C SER A 113 9.08 1.24 -10.75
N GLY A 114 8.91 2.56 -10.71
CA GLY A 114 7.96 3.28 -11.54
C GLY A 114 7.57 4.61 -10.91
N THR A 115 6.47 5.20 -11.42
CA THR A 115 5.96 6.46 -10.89
C THR A 115 5.05 6.20 -9.69
N PRO A 116 5.38 6.72 -8.49
CA PRO A 116 4.51 6.59 -7.33
C PRO A 116 3.27 7.46 -7.50
N ALA A 117 2.11 6.93 -7.11
CA ALA A 117 0.90 7.73 -6.97
C ALA A 117 0.82 8.34 -5.57
N THR A 118 0.24 9.52 -5.50
CA THR A 118 -0.06 10.25 -4.26
C THR A 118 -1.55 10.56 -4.17
N GLY A 119 -1.98 11.10 -3.03
CA GLY A 119 -3.35 11.55 -2.80
C GLY A 119 -4.24 10.52 -2.14
N SER A 120 -5.55 10.75 -2.22
CA SER A 120 -6.53 10.03 -1.40
C SER A 120 -6.79 8.59 -1.83
N LEU A 121 -7.19 7.77 -0.85
CA LEU A 121 -7.72 6.43 -1.03
C LEU A 121 -9.23 6.52 -1.20
N SER A 122 -9.77 5.89 -2.24
CA SER A 122 -11.22 5.79 -2.42
C SER A 122 -11.71 4.47 -1.83
N LEU A 123 -12.65 4.54 -0.90
CA LEU A 123 -13.26 3.38 -0.26
C LEU A 123 -14.70 3.22 -0.76
N THR A 124 -15.08 1.99 -1.04
CA THR A 124 -16.47 1.60 -1.31
C THR A 124 -17.19 1.22 -0.01
N GLN A 125 -18.52 1.10 -0.07
CA GLN A 125 -19.28 0.52 1.04
C GLN A 125 -18.87 -0.95 1.26
N GLY A 126 -18.67 -1.33 2.51
CA GLY A 126 -18.26 -2.66 2.92
C GLY A 126 -16.74 -2.79 3.06
N TRP A 127 -16.22 -3.98 2.77
CA TRP A 127 -14.81 -4.31 2.91
C TRP A 127 -13.97 -3.82 1.75
N ASN A 128 -12.90 -3.10 2.09
CA ASN A 128 -11.89 -2.60 1.17
C ASN A 128 -10.53 -3.12 1.63
N LEU A 129 -9.76 -3.68 0.70
CA LEU A 129 -8.36 -4.00 0.94
C LEU A 129 -7.51 -2.87 0.36
N ALA A 130 -6.93 -2.08 1.26
CA ALA A 130 -6.32 -0.80 0.95
C ALA A 130 -4.83 -0.75 1.33
N GLY A 131 -4.16 0.28 0.86
CA GLY A 131 -2.77 0.58 1.16
C GLY A 131 -2.50 2.08 1.07
N LEU A 132 -1.45 2.55 1.73
CA LEU A 132 -1.12 3.98 1.68
C LEU A 132 -0.60 4.39 0.28
N LYS A 133 -0.96 5.59 -0.15
CA LYS A 133 -0.35 6.32 -1.27
C LYS A 133 0.67 7.36 -0.78
N SER A 134 1.29 7.11 0.37
CA SER A 134 2.27 7.99 1.02
C SER A 134 3.49 7.19 1.45
N ASP A 135 4.65 7.80 1.33
CA ASP A 135 5.95 7.33 1.83
C ASP A 135 6.12 7.59 3.34
N GLN A 136 5.12 8.14 4.00
CA GLN A 136 5.10 8.38 5.43
C GLN A 136 4.00 7.55 6.08
N GLY A 137 4.30 7.02 7.26
CA GLY A 137 3.32 6.33 8.08
C GLY A 137 2.25 7.29 8.60
N LYS A 138 1.07 6.76 8.91
CA LYS A 138 -0.04 7.50 9.49
C LYS A 138 -0.51 6.82 10.76
N SER A 139 -0.79 7.61 11.80
CA SER A 139 -1.58 7.09 12.92
C SER A 139 -2.96 6.71 12.41
N ILE A 140 -3.57 5.70 13.03
CA ILE A 140 -4.89 5.22 12.59
C ILE A 140 -5.95 6.31 12.73
N THR A 141 -5.83 7.16 13.76
CA THR A 141 -6.71 8.29 14.02
C THR A 141 -6.57 9.37 12.95
N ASP A 142 -5.36 9.67 12.50
CA ASP A 142 -5.14 10.63 11.41
C ASP A 142 -5.63 10.08 10.06
N LEU A 143 -5.43 8.78 9.83
CA LEU A 143 -5.86 8.11 8.60
C LEU A 143 -7.39 8.18 8.44
N ILE A 144 -8.16 8.01 9.51
CA ILE A 144 -9.63 8.01 9.41
C ILE A 144 -10.27 9.34 9.80
N SER A 145 -9.47 10.39 10.03
CA SER A 145 -9.97 11.67 10.55
C SER A 145 -11.12 12.21 9.70
N GLY A 146 -12.22 12.59 10.35
CA GLY A 146 -13.45 13.06 9.71
C GLY A 146 -14.35 11.96 9.13
N ASN A 147 -13.97 10.69 9.27
CA ASN A 147 -14.71 9.51 8.81
C ASN A 147 -15.02 8.52 9.95
N GLU A 148 -14.87 8.91 11.21
CA GLU A 148 -14.97 8.04 12.39
C GLU A 148 -16.35 7.37 12.51
N THR A 149 -17.40 8.05 12.02
CA THR A 149 -18.77 7.51 11.99
C THR A 149 -19.08 6.65 10.75
N ILE A 150 -18.22 6.72 9.72
CA ILE A 150 -18.34 5.95 8.47
C ILE A 150 -17.53 4.67 8.55
N ILE A 151 -16.34 4.72 9.15
CA ILE A 151 -15.47 3.56 9.30
C ILE A 151 -15.98 2.69 10.46
N VAL A 152 -16.25 1.42 10.19
CA VAL A 152 -16.68 0.44 11.20
C VAL A 152 -15.48 -0.15 11.93
N SER A 153 -14.43 -0.49 11.18
CA SER A 153 -13.24 -1.12 11.72
C SER A 153 -12.08 -1.07 10.72
N VAL A 154 -10.86 -0.96 11.23
CA VAL A 154 -9.63 -1.10 10.45
C VAL A 154 -8.80 -2.26 10.99
N TRP A 155 -8.25 -3.08 10.10
CA TRP A 155 -7.49 -4.27 10.45
C TRP A 155 -6.18 -4.33 9.70
N LYS A 156 -5.11 -4.71 10.39
CA LYS A 156 -3.79 -4.95 9.81
C LYS A 156 -3.29 -6.33 10.24
N TRP A 157 -2.59 -7.03 9.36
CA TRP A 157 -1.88 -8.25 9.74
C TRP A 157 -0.43 -7.90 10.06
N GLN A 158 -0.02 -8.13 11.30
CA GLN A 158 1.32 -7.83 11.79
C GLN A 158 1.75 -8.88 12.82
N ASP A 159 3.05 -9.16 12.91
CA ASP A 159 3.62 -10.05 13.93
C ASP A 159 2.96 -11.44 13.99
N GLY A 160 2.45 -11.94 12.86
CA GLY A 160 1.76 -13.22 12.76
C GLY A 160 0.33 -13.24 13.32
N GLY A 161 -0.27 -12.07 13.57
CA GLY A 161 -1.63 -11.93 14.07
C GLY A 161 -2.37 -10.71 13.53
N TRP A 162 -3.64 -10.59 13.93
CA TRP A 162 -4.46 -9.43 13.58
C TRP A 162 -4.27 -8.31 14.60
N ALA A 163 -4.09 -7.09 14.09
CA ALA A 163 -4.27 -5.86 14.82
C ALA A 163 -5.56 -5.16 14.37
N VAL A 164 -6.30 -4.56 15.29
CA VAL A 164 -7.60 -3.94 15.02
C VAL A 164 -7.77 -2.57 15.68
N TYR A 165 -8.45 -1.68 14.98
CA TYR A 165 -8.95 -0.41 15.50
C TYR A 165 -10.45 -0.29 15.23
N LEU A 166 -11.22 0.08 16.26
CA LEU A 166 -12.67 0.23 16.24
C LEU A 166 -13.02 1.68 16.65
N PRO A 167 -13.28 2.60 15.69
CA PRO A 167 -13.55 4.01 16.00
C PRO A 167 -14.86 4.25 16.77
N GLY A 168 -15.77 3.27 16.78
CA GLY A 168 -17.02 3.34 17.54
C GLY A 168 -16.86 3.07 19.03
N GLU A 169 -15.67 2.65 19.48
CA GLU A 169 -15.36 2.36 20.88
C GLU A 169 -14.49 3.47 21.49
N ASP A 170 -14.77 3.86 22.74
CA ASP A 170 -14.06 4.96 23.42
C ASP A 170 -12.55 4.71 23.55
N ASP A 171 -12.12 3.45 23.62
CA ASP A 171 -10.72 3.03 23.72
C ASP A 171 -10.10 2.62 22.37
N GLY A 172 -10.78 2.91 21.25
CA GLY A 172 -10.36 2.50 19.91
C GLY A 172 -10.43 0.98 19.68
N GLY A 173 -11.13 0.23 20.54
CA GLY A 173 -11.25 -1.22 20.46
C GLY A 173 -10.16 -1.99 21.19
N ALA A 174 -9.39 -1.35 22.07
CA ALA A 174 -8.28 -2.00 22.79
C ALA A 174 -8.78 -3.15 23.69
N ALA A 175 -9.87 -2.97 24.44
CA ALA A 175 -10.49 -4.02 25.24
C ALA A 175 -10.99 -5.19 24.37
N TYR A 176 -11.58 -4.88 23.22
CA TYR A 176 -12.01 -5.89 22.24
C TYR A 176 -10.81 -6.70 21.73
N ALA A 177 -9.73 -6.02 21.33
CA ALA A 177 -8.53 -6.66 20.83
C ALA A 177 -7.94 -7.62 21.87
N ALA A 178 -7.76 -7.14 23.11
CA ALA A 178 -7.26 -7.96 24.23
C ALA A 178 -8.14 -9.18 24.50
N GLY A 179 -9.47 -9.01 24.51
CA GLY A 179 -10.43 -10.11 24.73
C GLY A 179 -10.45 -11.17 23.62
N LYS A 180 -9.93 -10.85 22.43
CA LYS A 180 -9.88 -11.77 21.27
C LYS A 180 -8.47 -12.29 20.97
N GLY A 181 -7.45 -11.83 21.69
CA GLY A 181 -6.05 -12.15 21.40
C GLY A 181 -5.51 -11.43 20.16
N PHE A 182 -6.10 -10.28 19.81
CA PHE A 182 -5.59 -9.37 18.78
C PHE A 182 -4.77 -8.25 19.43
N SER A 183 -3.96 -7.58 18.62
CA SER A 183 -3.26 -6.36 19.03
C SER A 183 -4.11 -5.11 18.75
N PRO A 184 -3.99 -4.04 19.54
CA PRO A 184 -4.54 -2.74 19.15
C PRO A 184 -3.75 -2.21 17.93
N LEU A 185 -4.45 -1.68 16.94
CA LEU A 185 -3.84 -1.05 15.76
C LEU A 185 -3.63 0.44 16.02
N GLY A 186 -2.39 0.90 16.03
CA GLY A 186 -2.03 2.31 16.26
C GLY A 186 -1.67 3.08 14.99
N ASP A 187 -1.05 2.41 14.03
CA ASP A 187 -0.46 3.04 12.85
C ASP A 187 -0.48 2.10 11.63
N VAL A 188 -0.38 2.69 10.45
CA VAL A 188 -0.09 2.02 9.19
C VAL A 188 1.12 2.68 8.55
N ASN A 189 2.07 1.88 8.07
CA ASN A 189 3.31 2.34 7.46
C ASN A 189 3.32 2.08 5.95
N PRO A 190 4.17 2.78 5.18
CA PRO A 190 4.34 2.49 3.76
C PRO A 190 4.73 1.04 3.53
N GLY A 191 4.13 0.41 2.52
CA GLY A 191 4.32 -1.00 2.22
C GLY A 191 3.40 -1.95 2.99
N GLU A 192 2.74 -1.49 4.05
CA GLU A 192 1.77 -2.29 4.81
C GLU A 192 0.36 -2.15 4.22
N GLY A 193 -0.25 -3.29 3.89
CA GLY A 193 -1.67 -3.33 3.52
C GLY A 193 -2.56 -3.37 4.75
N PHE A 194 -3.81 -2.95 4.59
CA PHE A 194 -4.81 -3.02 5.66
C PHE A 194 -6.23 -3.17 5.10
N TRP A 195 -7.12 -3.67 5.93
CA TRP A 195 -8.55 -3.76 5.62
C TRP A 195 -9.31 -2.64 6.28
N VAL A 196 -10.23 -2.04 5.54
CA VAL A 196 -11.19 -1.06 6.07
C VAL A 196 -12.60 -1.53 5.76
N ASN A 197 -13.46 -1.59 6.78
CA ASN A 197 -14.89 -1.76 6.60
C ASN A 197 -15.58 -0.40 6.74
N ALA A 198 -16.29 0.04 5.71
CA ALA A 198 -16.98 1.33 5.69
C ALA A 198 -18.49 1.15 5.51
N THR A 199 -19.31 1.94 6.21
CA THR A 199 -20.77 1.88 6.08
C THR A 199 -21.29 2.47 4.77
N GLN A 200 -20.48 3.29 4.11
CA GLN A 200 -20.76 3.93 2.82
C GLN A 200 -19.46 4.29 2.09
N GLN A 201 -19.57 4.69 0.83
CA GLN A 201 -18.43 5.21 0.07
C GLN A 201 -17.85 6.46 0.73
N THR A 202 -16.52 6.54 0.81
CA THR A 202 -15.79 7.71 1.32
C THR A 202 -14.35 7.77 0.78
N THR A 203 -13.59 8.77 1.19
CA THR A 203 -12.16 8.89 0.90
C THR A 203 -11.34 9.08 2.16
N LEU A 204 -10.16 8.44 2.21
CA LEU A 204 -9.15 8.65 3.24
C LEU A 204 -7.95 9.43 2.65
N PRO A 205 -7.23 10.24 3.45
CA PRO A 205 -6.08 11.01 2.99
C PRO A 205 -4.86 10.15 2.68
#